data_AF-A0A8B9TY30-F1
#
_entry.id   AF-A0A8B9TY30-F1
#
_cell.length_a   1.000
_cell.length_b   1.000
_cell.length_c   1.000
_cell.angle_alpha   90.00
_cell.angle_beta   90.00
_cell.angle_gamma   90.00
#
_symmetry.space_group_name_H-M   'P 1'
#
loop_
_entity.id
_entity.type
_entity.pdbx_description
1 polymer ?
#
loop_
_entity_poly.entity_id
_entity_poly.type
_entity_poly.pdbx_seq_one_letter_code
_entity_poly.pdbx_strand_id
1 'polypeptide(L)'
;SKVSCLWQLLANEFFCDISFSLSPVHCMPQAEVHPHSYWSTGIYLRTSKRPSGMILSLAIYSSTSLWCQRCIVVGNGHSIHGQRFGNLIDSHHVIIRLNDAPVREYKKDVGERTSIRLFFPESALPNPLENNDNDTLMVFVPFKPSDFLWLREVLLKTRNKVGFWYQPPQQWNGNISQLRVLNPYVTYEATYKLLQLNMFSLFPSQRYATMGIIALNLALHICQEVNIAGFGYPGNHDNTAPIHYYNTGRSRKEEGNWLLKMIERGVIADLASPAFQAQNR
;
A
#
# COMPACT_ATOMS: atom_id res chain seq x y z
N SER A 1 -19.83 1.78 -11.06
CA SER A 1 -19.74 1.82 -9.59
C SER A 1 -20.12 0.46 -9.00
N LYS A 2 -19.16 -0.46 -8.84
CA LYS A 2 -19.40 -1.78 -8.24
C LYS A 2 -18.16 -2.25 -7.45
N VAL A 3 -17.99 -1.74 -6.23
CA VAL A 3 -17.04 -2.28 -5.22
C VAL A 3 -17.73 -2.43 -3.85
N SER A 4 -19.08 -2.48 -3.81
CA SER A 4 -19.75 -1.92 -2.63
C SER A 4 -20.04 -2.86 -1.45
N CYS A 5 -20.05 -4.19 -1.54
CA CYS A 5 -20.57 -4.98 -0.40
C CYS A 5 -19.54 -5.86 0.31
N LEU A 6 -18.79 -6.70 -0.41
CA LEU A 6 -17.81 -7.60 0.23
C LEU A 6 -16.55 -6.86 0.72
N TRP A 7 -16.11 -5.86 -0.05
CA TRP A 7 -15.00 -4.96 0.30
C TRP A 7 -15.26 -4.21 1.61
N GLN A 8 -16.52 -3.82 1.89
CA GLN A 8 -16.87 -3.02 3.07
C GLN A 8 -16.83 -3.80 4.38
N LEU A 9 -16.92 -5.13 4.34
CA LEU A 9 -16.84 -5.96 5.55
C LEU A 9 -15.38 -6.28 5.92
N LEU A 10 -14.52 -6.57 4.94
CA LEU A 10 -13.10 -6.89 5.16
C LEU A 10 -12.22 -5.64 5.36
N ALA A 11 -12.57 -4.51 4.74
CA ALA A 11 -11.80 -3.26 4.88
C ALA A 11 -11.65 -2.78 6.34
N ASN A 12 -12.58 -3.14 7.22
CA ASN A 12 -12.58 -2.70 8.61
C ASN A 12 -11.52 -3.39 9.47
N GLU A 13 -10.97 -4.53 9.01
CA GLU A 13 -9.89 -5.24 9.70
C GLU A 13 -8.50 -4.73 9.27
N PHE A 14 -8.36 -4.27 8.03
CA PHE A 14 -7.07 -3.85 7.47
C PHE A 14 -6.87 -2.33 7.42
N PHE A 15 -7.93 -1.54 7.52
CA PHE A 15 -7.89 -0.09 7.47
C PHE A 15 -8.59 0.57 8.66
N CYS A 16 -7.99 1.68 9.09
CA CYS A 16 -8.50 2.56 10.13
C CYS A 16 -8.99 3.88 9.51
N ASP A 17 -10.13 4.35 10.00
CA ASP A 17 -10.60 5.72 9.77
C ASP A 17 -9.95 6.66 10.78
N ILE A 18 -9.67 7.89 10.33
CA ILE A 18 -9.11 8.95 11.17
C ILE A 18 -10.25 9.61 11.94
N SER A 19 -10.14 9.66 13.27
CA SER A 19 -11.08 10.32 14.15
C SER A 19 -10.37 11.33 15.05
N PHE A 20 -10.91 12.54 15.13
CA PHE A 20 -10.49 13.57 16.09
C PHE A 20 -11.38 13.59 17.35
N SER A 21 -11.91 12.42 17.75
CA SER A 21 -12.72 12.27 18.97
C SER A 21 -11.85 12.39 20.22
N LEU A 22 -12.40 12.90 21.33
CA LEU A 22 -11.72 12.97 22.63
C LEU A 22 -11.57 11.61 23.34
N SER A 23 -12.03 10.52 22.73
CA SER A 23 -12.04 9.18 23.33
C SER A 23 -11.13 8.21 22.57
N PRO A 24 -10.28 7.43 23.27
CA PRO A 24 -9.44 6.41 22.66
C PRO A 24 -10.26 5.31 22.00
N VAL A 25 -10.42 5.38 20.68
CA VAL A 25 -10.98 4.27 19.90
C VAL A 25 -9.84 3.35 19.49
N HIS A 26 -10.05 2.05 19.64
CA HIS A 26 -9.03 1.04 19.37
C HIS A 26 -9.15 0.58 17.91
N CYS A 27 -8.02 0.59 17.20
CA CYS A 27 -7.88 -0.04 15.90
C CYS A 27 -7.37 -1.50 15.96
N MET A 28 -7.14 -2.02 17.17
CA MET A 28 -6.57 -3.35 17.39
C MET A 28 -7.51 -4.26 18.21
N PRO A 29 -7.58 -5.56 17.90
CA PRO A 29 -7.88 -6.60 18.88
C PRO A 29 -6.76 -6.59 19.95
N GLN A 30 -7.11 -6.66 21.23
CA GLN A 30 -6.22 -6.47 22.40
C GLN A 30 -5.14 -7.55 22.64
N ALA A 31 -4.72 -8.31 21.63
CA ALA A 31 -3.68 -9.31 21.79
C ALA A 31 -2.55 -9.06 20.78
N GLU A 32 -1.32 -8.94 21.28
CA GLU A 32 -0.03 -9.09 20.55
C GLU A 32 0.79 -7.85 20.12
N VAL A 33 0.49 -6.60 20.52
CA VAL A 33 1.47 -5.49 20.34
C VAL A 33 1.52 -4.56 21.57
N HIS A 34 2.72 -4.27 22.06
CA HIS A 34 2.95 -3.43 23.25
C HIS A 34 2.29 -2.03 23.12
N PRO A 35 1.58 -1.52 24.15
CA PRO A 35 0.53 -0.51 23.96
C PRO A 35 0.97 0.96 24.08
N HIS A 36 2.25 1.27 24.28
CA HIS A 36 2.62 2.56 24.89
C HIS A 36 2.91 3.74 23.93
N SER A 37 2.97 3.56 22.62
CA SER A 37 3.48 4.62 21.71
C SER A 37 2.42 5.43 20.93
N TYR A 38 1.15 5.01 20.89
CA TYR A 38 0.15 5.64 20.01
C TYR A 38 -0.69 6.74 20.68
N TRP A 39 -0.86 6.69 22.01
CA TRP A 39 -1.85 7.50 22.73
C TRP A 39 -1.45 8.97 22.97
N SER A 40 -0.18 9.34 22.78
CA SER A 40 0.35 10.66 23.17
C SER A 40 0.25 11.74 22.09
N THR A 41 -0.26 11.42 20.89
CA THR A 41 -0.19 12.33 19.72
C THR A 41 -1.50 13.07 19.39
N GLY A 42 -2.62 12.72 20.04
CA GLY A 42 -3.93 13.37 19.83
C GLY A 42 -4.67 12.97 18.54
N ILE A 43 -4.19 11.97 17.79
CA ILE A 43 -4.97 11.28 16.75
C ILE A 43 -5.54 10.00 17.35
N TYR A 44 -6.82 9.75 17.15
CA TYR A 44 -7.46 8.50 17.51
C TYR A 44 -7.88 7.73 16.25
N LEU A 45 -7.50 6.46 16.19
CA LEU A 45 -7.82 5.60 15.05
C LEU A 45 -9.03 4.74 15.40
N ARG A 46 -10.05 4.73 14.56
CA ARG A 46 -11.20 3.84 14.73
C ARG A 46 -11.18 2.79 13.63
N THR A 47 -11.42 1.53 13.99
CA THR A 47 -11.74 0.51 12.98
C THR A 47 -12.85 1.06 12.11
N SER A 48 -12.68 1.02 10.79
CA SER A 48 -13.70 1.62 9.91
C SER A 48 -15.05 0.99 10.25
N LYS A 49 -15.98 1.79 10.79
CA LYS A 49 -17.35 1.36 11.10
C LYS A 49 -18.20 2.56 10.75
N ARG A 50 -18.96 2.45 9.66
CA ARG A 50 -19.99 3.45 9.33
C ARG A 50 -20.98 3.57 10.49
N PRO A 51 -21.54 4.76 10.74
CA PRO A 51 -22.52 4.97 11.80
C PRO A 51 -23.75 4.07 11.57
N SER A 52 -24.11 3.34 12.62
CA SER A 52 -25.32 2.53 12.72
C SER A 52 -26.55 3.45 12.58
N GLY A 53 -27.11 3.58 11.38
CA GLY A 53 -28.22 4.51 11.15
C GLY A 53 -29.03 4.36 9.86
N MET A 54 -28.77 3.34 9.04
CA MET A 54 -29.67 2.96 7.94
C MET A 54 -29.79 1.44 7.90
N ILE A 55 -30.72 0.92 8.69
CA ILE A 55 -31.33 -0.39 8.44
C ILE A 55 -32.24 -0.18 7.22
N LEU A 56 -31.73 -0.44 6.03
CA LEU A 56 -32.58 -0.77 4.88
C LEU A 56 -32.57 -2.29 4.74
N SER A 57 -33.79 -2.82 4.77
CA SER A 57 -34.17 -4.22 4.94
C SER A 57 -33.35 -5.21 4.11
N LEU A 58 -33.06 -6.33 4.76
CA LEU A 58 -32.87 -7.66 4.16
C LEU A 58 -34.02 -7.97 3.19
N ALA A 59 -33.88 -7.58 1.93
CA ALA A 59 -34.66 -8.13 0.83
C ALA A 59 -33.94 -7.79 -0.47
N ILE A 60 -33.31 -8.83 -1.04
CA ILE A 60 -32.97 -9.10 -2.44
C ILE A 60 -31.58 -9.77 -2.46
N TYR A 61 -31.59 -11.05 -2.10
CA TYR A 61 -30.71 -12.03 -2.72
C TYR A 61 -31.06 -12.02 -4.22
N SER A 62 -30.27 -11.34 -5.03
CA SER A 62 -30.30 -11.50 -6.49
C SER A 62 -28.92 -11.21 -7.07
N SER A 63 -28.23 -12.31 -7.39
CA SER A 63 -27.22 -12.40 -8.45
C SER A 63 -26.30 -11.19 -8.64
N THR A 64 -25.33 -11.02 -7.75
CA THR A 64 -24.03 -10.46 -8.17
C THR A 64 -22.98 -11.48 -7.75
N SER A 65 -22.28 -12.04 -8.73
CA SER A 65 -21.19 -13.01 -8.51
C SER A 65 -20.30 -12.56 -7.36
N LEU A 66 -19.89 -13.47 -6.48
CA LEU A 66 -18.66 -13.34 -5.70
C LEU A 66 -17.53 -13.06 -6.70
N TRP A 67 -17.27 -11.79 -7.03
CA TRP A 67 -16.30 -11.49 -8.07
C TRP A 67 -14.92 -11.78 -7.50
N CYS A 68 -14.18 -12.67 -8.15
CA CYS A 68 -12.78 -12.89 -7.85
C CYS A 68 -12.04 -11.59 -8.17
N GLN A 69 -11.59 -10.91 -7.13
CA GLN A 69 -10.77 -9.72 -7.22
C GLN A 69 -9.37 -10.15 -7.68
N ARG A 70 -9.05 -9.81 -8.93
CA ARG A 70 -7.69 -9.88 -9.45
C ARG A 70 -7.01 -8.57 -9.12
N CYS A 71 -6.01 -8.66 -8.27
CA CYS A 71 -5.24 -7.52 -7.84
C CYS A 71 -3.88 -7.54 -8.50
N ILE A 72 -3.33 -6.36 -8.72
CA ILE A 72 -1.94 -6.21 -9.10
C ILE A 72 -1.25 -5.22 -8.18
N VAL A 73 -0.08 -5.61 -7.66
CA VAL A 73 0.83 -4.70 -6.99
C VAL A 73 1.87 -4.25 -8.01
N VAL A 74 1.93 -2.95 -8.26
CA VAL A 74 2.91 -2.35 -9.16
C VAL A 74 4.06 -1.80 -8.31
N GLY A 75 5.18 -2.52 -8.32
CA GLY A 75 6.43 -2.10 -7.73
C GLY A 75 7.10 -0.98 -8.52
N ASN A 76 8.08 -0.34 -7.89
CA ASN A 76 8.76 0.82 -8.46
C ASN A 76 10.01 0.44 -9.26
N GLY A 77 10.34 -0.84 -9.40
CA GLY A 77 11.57 -1.34 -10.00
C GLY A 77 11.69 -1.00 -11.48
N HIS A 78 12.91 -0.79 -11.96
CA HIS A 78 13.18 -0.50 -13.37
C HIS A 78 12.84 -1.66 -14.31
N SER A 79 12.64 -2.89 -13.80
CA SER A 79 12.27 -4.07 -14.58
C SER A 79 10.99 -3.91 -15.40
N ILE A 80 10.10 -3.00 -15.01
CA ILE A 80 8.87 -2.69 -15.77
C ILE A 80 9.09 -1.72 -16.94
N HIS A 81 10.21 -1.00 -16.98
CA HIS A 81 10.48 0.01 -17.99
C HIS A 81 10.61 -0.61 -19.39
N GLY A 82 9.88 -0.05 -20.36
CA GLY A 82 9.85 -0.53 -21.74
C GLY A 82 9.06 -1.84 -21.97
N GLN A 83 8.51 -2.47 -20.93
CA GLN A 83 7.78 -3.74 -21.04
C GLN A 83 6.37 -3.58 -21.60
N ARG A 84 5.83 -2.36 -21.62
CA ARG A 84 4.49 -2.04 -22.13
C ARG A 84 3.35 -2.79 -21.45
N PHE A 85 3.46 -3.09 -20.15
CA PHE A 85 2.43 -3.79 -19.40
C PHE A 85 1.19 -2.96 -19.07
N GLY A 86 1.11 -1.69 -19.50
CA GLY A 86 0.08 -0.76 -19.01
C GLY A 86 -1.36 -1.24 -19.21
N ASN A 87 -1.70 -1.71 -20.42
CA ASN A 87 -3.05 -2.23 -20.69
C ASN A 87 -3.38 -3.48 -19.84
N LEU A 88 -2.37 -4.33 -19.61
CA LEU A 88 -2.53 -5.54 -18.82
C LEU A 88 -2.70 -5.21 -17.34
N ILE A 89 -1.93 -4.26 -16.81
CA ILE A 89 -2.11 -3.71 -15.46
C ILE A 89 -3.52 -3.12 -15.31
N ASP A 90 -3.94 -2.29 -16.26
CA ASP A 90 -5.27 -1.65 -16.24
C ASP A 90 -6.42 -2.63 -16.45
N SER A 91 -6.17 -3.89 -16.82
CA SER A 91 -7.19 -4.95 -16.86
C SER A 91 -7.55 -5.53 -15.49
N HIS A 92 -6.76 -5.22 -14.46
CA HIS A 92 -6.99 -5.69 -13.09
C HIS A 92 -8.13 -4.94 -12.42
N HIS A 93 -8.74 -5.61 -11.45
CA HIS A 93 -9.87 -5.09 -10.70
C HIS A 93 -9.41 -4.05 -9.66
N VAL A 94 -8.30 -4.35 -8.98
CA VAL A 94 -7.66 -3.48 -7.99
C VAL A 94 -6.18 -3.32 -8.35
N ILE A 95 -5.73 -2.07 -8.44
CA ILE A 95 -4.33 -1.75 -8.75
C ILE A 95 -3.73 -1.01 -7.55
N ILE A 96 -2.72 -1.62 -6.93
CA ILE A 96 -2.03 -1.09 -5.76
C ILE A 96 -0.69 -0.51 -6.20
N ARG A 97 -0.48 0.79 -5.95
CA ARG A 97 0.77 1.51 -6.23
C ARG A 97 1.43 1.98 -4.94
N LEU A 98 2.71 2.30 -5.04
CA LEU A 98 3.55 2.58 -3.88
C LEU A 98 4.15 3.99 -3.97
N ASN A 99 4.23 4.66 -2.82
CA ASN A 99 5.03 5.87 -2.63
C ASN A 99 4.67 6.98 -3.63
N ASP A 100 5.69 7.68 -4.12
CA ASP A 100 5.65 8.80 -5.05
C ASP A 100 5.76 8.39 -6.52
N ALA A 101 5.58 7.10 -6.83
CA ALA A 101 5.84 6.56 -8.16
C ALA A 101 4.93 7.22 -9.22
N PRO A 102 5.48 7.91 -10.25
CA PRO A 102 4.67 8.62 -11.23
C PRO A 102 3.98 7.65 -12.19
N VAL A 103 2.86 8.10 -12.74
CA VAL A 103 2.01 7.29 -13.64
C VAL A 103 1.92 7.91 -15.03
N ARG A 104 1.66 9.23 -15.12
CA ARG A 104 1.28 9.90 -16.37
C ARG A 104 2.31 9.73 -17.49
N GLU A 105 3.59 9.87 -17.18
CA GLU A 105 4.70 9.79 -18.14
C GLU A 105 5.04 8.35 -18.53
N TYR A 106 4.65 7.36 -17.70
CA TYR A 106 5.05 5.96 -17.83
C TYR A 106 3.89 5.03 -18.17
N LYS A 107 2.72 5.59 -18.52
CA LYS A 107 1.47 4.85 -18.71
C LYS A 107 1.55 3.64 -19.63
N LYS A 108 2.43 3.66 -20.64
CA LYS A 108 2.63 2.53 -21.55
C LYS A 108 3.09 1.30 -20.78
N ASP A 109 3.98 1.50 -19.82
CA ASP A 109 4.59 0.45 -19.02
C ASP A 109 3.79 0.14 -17.76
N VAL A 110 3.27 1.18 -17.09
CA VAL A 110 2.69 1.04 -15.74
C VAL A 110 1.18 1.18 -15.67
N GLY A 111 0.50 1.50 -16.78
CA GLY A 111 -0.95 1.75 -16.83
C GLY A 111 -1.32 3.16 -16.37
N GLU A 112 -2.60 3.51 -16.45
CA GLU A 112 -3.14 4.82 -16.04
C GLU A 112 -3.92 4.75 -14.71
N ARG A 113 -4.49 3.59 -14.36
CA ARG A 113 -5.41 3.45 -13.22
C ARG A 113 -4.67 3.21 -11.91
N THR A 114 -5.24 3.69 -10.80
CA THR A 114 -4.79 3.45 -9.43
C THR A 114 -5.98 3.30 -8.50
N SER A 115 -6.17 2.12 -7.91
CA SER A 115 -7.24 1.90 -6.93
C SER A 115 -6.81 2.26 -5.52
N ILE A 116 -5.57 1.89 -5.16
CA ILE A 116 -5.01 2.08 -3.83
C ILE A 116 -3.57 2.57 -3.99
N ARG A 117 -3.18 3.60 -3.23
CA ARG A 117 -1.78 4.00 -3.13
C ARG A 117 -1.31 3.99 -1.68
N LEU A 118 -0.35 3.12 -1.39
CA LEU A 118 0.30 3.08 -0.08
C LEU A 118 1.41 4.11 -0.04
N PHE A 119 1.48 4.88 1.04
CA PHE A 119 2.52 5.89 1.22
C PHE A 119 2.84 6.09 2.71
N PHE A 120 4.03 6.59 2.98
CA PHE A 120 4.47 7.08 4.28
C PHE A 120 4.97 8.52 4.12
N PRO A 121 5.15 9.32 5.20
CA PRO A 121 5.40 10.76 5.10
C PRO A 121 6.48 11.14 4.08
N GLU A 122 7.65 10.51 4.15
CA GLU A 122 8.80 10.83 3.28
C GLU A 122 8.59 10.48 1.79
N SER A 123 7.53 9.74 1.48
CA SER A 123 7.14 9.38 0.10
C SER A 123 5.85 10.06 -0.37
N ALA A 124 5.27 10.94 0.46
CA ALA A 124 4.01 11.57 0.15
C ALA A 124 4.17 12.64 -0.93
N LEU A 125 3.30 12.61 -1.94
CA LEU A 125 3.18 13.71 -2.91
C LEU A 125 2.36 14.85 -2.28
N PRO A 126 2.77 16.13 -2.45
CA PRO A 126 1.97 17.27 -1.98
C PRO A 126 0.56 17.29 -2.57
N ASN A 127 0.43 16.90 -3.84
CA ASN A 127 -0.84 16.80 -4.55
C ASN A 127 -1.02 15.37 -5.11
N PRO A 128 -1.67 14.46 -4.37
CA PRO A 128 -1.83 13.08 -4.84
C PRO A 128 -2.68 12.96 -6.10
N LEU A 129 -3.57 13.92 -6.41
CA LEU A 129 -4.44 13.87 -7.60
C LEU A 129 -3.65 13.98 -8.93
N GLU A 130 -2.39 14.42 -8.89
CA GLU A 130 -1.56 14.50 -10.09
C GLU A 130 -1.17 13.13 -10.65
N ASN A 131 -1.16 12.09 -9.82
CA ASN A 131 -0.69 10.76 -10.22
C ASN A 131 -1.68 9.65 -9.85
N ASN A 132 -2.94 10.00 -9.56
CA ASN A 132 -3.97 9.08 -9.10
C ASN A 132 -5.33 9.44 -9.72
N ASP A 133 -6.24 8.47 -9.73
CA ASP A 133 -7.66 8.71 -10.02
C ASP A 133 -8.32 9.47 -8.86
N ASN A 134 -9.46 10.10 -9.14
CA ASN A 134 -10.20 10.89 -8.13
C ASN A 134 -10.74 10.03 -6.98
N ASP A 135 -10.98 8.74 -7.22
CA ASP A 135 -11.49 7.78 -6.26
C ASP A 135 -10.40 6.85 -5.70
N THR A 136 -9.11 7.12 -5.98
CA THR A 136 -8.00 6.36 -5.40
C THR A 136 -8.00 6.45 -3.88
N LEU A 137 -7.95 5.29 -3.22
CA LEU A 137 -7.77 5.18 -1.78
C LEU A 137 -6.30 5.46 -1.42
N MET A 138 -6.06 6.55 -0.70
CA MET A 138 -4.75 6.91 -0.18
C MET A 138 -4.56 6.21 1.17
N VAL A 139 -3.65 5.24 1.24
CA VAL A 139 -3.39 4.44 2.44
C VAL A 139 -2.08 4.85 3.09
N PHE A 140 -2.19 5.49 4.23
CA PHE A 140 -1.07 5.90 5.06
C PHE A 140 -0.50 4.71 5.85
N VAL A 141 0.80 4.50 5.75
CA VAL A 141 1.52 3.40 6.41
C VAL A 141 2.50 3.96 7.44
N PRO A 142 2.17 3.88 8.75
CA PRO A 142 3.04 4.37 9.81
C PRO A 142 4.13 3.35 10.18
N PHE A 143 5.37 3.83 10.31
CA PHE A 143 6.53 3.06 10.78
C PHE A 143 7.12 3.59 12.09
N LYS A 144 6.88 4.87 12.42
CA LYS A 144 7.38 5.53 13.62
C LYS A 144 6.37 6.52 14.20
N PRO A 145 6.43 6.86 15.50
CA PRO A 145 5.50 7.80 16.13
C PRO A 145 5.45 9.18 15.44
N SER A 146 6.57 9.66 14.90
CA SER A 146 6.62 10.92 14.16
C SER A 146 5.78 10.92 12.89
N ASP A 147 5.49 9.74 12.31
CA ASP A 147 4.63 9.67 11.13
C ASP A 147 3.20 10.12 11.46
N PHE A 148 2.68 9.74 12.64
CA PHE A 148 1.37 10.21 13.10
C PHE A 148 1.37 11.70 13.40
N LEU A 149 2.45 12.22 13.98
CA LEU A 149 2.58 13.66 14.15
C LEU A 149 2.49 14.36 12.80
N TRP A 150 3.25 13.93 11.79
CA TRP A 150 3.13 14.52 10.45
C TRP A 150 1.70 14.43 9.90
N LEU A 151 1.04 13.27 10.02
CA LEU A 151 -0.34 13.09 9.56
C LEU A 151 -1.29 14.08 10.25
N ARG A 152 -1.14 14.28 11.56
CA ARG A 152 -1.92 15.25 12.33
C ARG A 152 -1.73 16.64 11.77
N GLU A 153 -0.49 17.04 11.57
CA GLU A 153 -0.15 18.41 11.17
C GLU A 153 -0.66 18.73 9.77
N VAL A 154 -0.53 17.81 8.80
CA VAL A 154 -1.04 18.06 7.44
C VAL A 154 -2.56 18.12 7.40
N LEU A 155 -3.26 17.36 8.25
CA LEU A 155 -4.72 17.42 8.36
C LEU A 155 -5.22 18.68 9.08
N LEU A 156 -4.49 19.13 10.12
CA LEU A 156 -4.78 20.38 10.83
C LEU A 156 -4.24 21.62 10.11
N LYS A 157 -3.50 21.44 9.00
CA LYS A 157 -2.83 22.49 8.23
C LYS A 157 -1.87 23.33 9.08
N THR A 158 -1.19 22.67 10.02
CA THR A 158 -0.19 23.27 10.92
C THR A 158 1.24 22.93 10.45
N ARG A 159 2.24 23.64 10.97
CA ARG A 159 3.65 23.49 10.55
C ARG A 159 4.44 22.75 11.61
N ASN A 160 5.09 21.64 11.24
CA ASN A 160 6.12 21.02 12.07
C ASN A 160 7.25 20.44 11.21
N LYS A 161 8.49 20.47 11.72
CA LYS A 161 9.73 20.09 11.03
C LYS A 161 10.64 19.31 11.97
N VAL A 162 10.30 18.08 12.36
CA VAL A 162 11.21 17.27 13.16
C VAL A 162 11.11 15.78 12.83
N GLY A 163 12.26 15.11 12.73
CA GLY A 163 12.34 13.65 12.84
C GLY A 163 12.23 12.85 11.54
N PHE A 164 12.45 13.47 10.38
CA PHE A 164 12.43 12.80 9.07
C PHE A 164 13.77 12.94 8.34
N TRP A 165 14.25 11.84 7.76
CA TRP A 165 15.50 11.80 7.00
C TRP A 165 15.37 12.45 5.61
N TYR A 166 14.19 12.36 5.01
CA TYR A 166 13.77 13.13 3.85
C TYR A 166 12.55 13.96 4.23
N GLN A 167 12.52 15.23 3.86
CA GLN A 167 11.47 16.13 4.33
C GLN A 167 10.13 15.80 3.65
N PRO A 168 9.11 15.37 4.42
CA PRO A 168 7.79 15.13 3.87
C PRO A 168 7.14 16.48 3.48
N PRO A 169 6.10 16.48 2.64
CA PRO A 169 5.46 17.71 2.24
C PRO A 169 4.81 18.40 3.45
N GLN A 170 4.96 19.72 3.52
CA GLN A 170 4.35 20.55 4.59
C GLN A 170 2.84 20.70 4.43
N GLN A 171 2.35 20.49 3.21
CA GLN A 171 0.93 20.52 2.87
C GLN A 171 0.62 19.27 2.07
N TRP A 172 -0.49 18.63 2.39
CA TRP A 172 -0.98 17.46 1.66
C TRP A 172 -2.41 17.74 1.23
N ASN A 173 -2.58 17.96 -0.08
CA ASN A 173 -3.85 18.35 -0.69
C ASN A 173 -4.65 17.13 -1.18
N GLY A 174 -4.64 16.05 -0.40
CA GLY A 174 -5.42 14.85 -0.69
C GLY A 174 -6.85 14.93 -0.17
N ASN A 175 -7.73 14.13 -0.77
CA ASN A 175 -9.10 14.00 -0.31
C ASN A 175 -9.13 13.16 0.99
N ILE A 176 -9.44 13.80 2.12
CA ILE A 176 -9.51 13.16 3.44
C ILE A 176 -10.52 12.01 3.46
N SER A 177 -11.62 12.09 2.70
CA SER A 177 -12.61 11.01 2.62
C SER A 177 -12.04 9.74 1.97
N GLN A 178 -10.98 9.86 1.18
CA GLN A 178 -10.23 8.76 0.55
C GLN A 178 -8.95 8.40 1.31
N LEU A 179 -8.70 9.00 2.48
CA LEU A 179 -7.55 8.68 3.30
C LEU A 179 -7.88 7.57 4.30
N ARG A 180 -7.01 6.57 4.40
CA ARG A 180 -7.07 5.51 5.41
C ARG A 180 -5.71 5.30 6.04
N VAL A 181 -5.68 4.83 7.29
CA VAL A 181 -4.46 4.37 7.93
C VAL A 181 -4.42 2.85 7.86
N LEU A 182 -3.31 2.28 7.39
CA LEU A 182 -3.12 0.83 7.36
C LEU A 182 -3.06 0.30 8.80
N ASN A 183 -3.77 -0.79 9.07
CA ASN A 183 -3.64 -1.50 10.34
C ASN A 183 -2.18 -1.98 10.49
N PRO A 184 -1.46 -1.58 11.56
CA PRO A 184 -0.07 -1.97 11.79
C PRO A 184 0.16 -3.48 11.80
N TYR A 185 -0.88 -4.28 12.07
CA TYR A 185 -0.79 -5.74 12.00
C TYR A 185 -0.39 -6.25 10.59
N VAL A 186 -0.85 -5.61 9.52
CA VAL A 186 -0.47 -5.98 8.13
C VAL A 186 1.03 -5.80 7.91
N THR A 187 1.59 -4.69 8.42
CA THR A 187 3.03 -4.42 8.37
C THR A 187 3.81 -5.41 9.25
N TYR A 188 3.29 -5.69 10.45
CA TYR A 188 3.88 -6.63 11.40
C TYR A 188 3.96 -8.04 10.81
N GLU A 189 2.87 -8.55 10.24
CA GLU A 189 2.81 -9.87 9.62
C GLU A 189 3.77 -9.97 8.44
N ALA A 190 3.76 -8.99 7.54
CA ALA A 190 4.70 -8.93 6.41
C ALA A 190 6.16 -8.98 6.89
N THR A 191 6.48 -8.21 7.94
CA THR A 191 7.85 -8.04 8.42
C THR A 191 8.34 -9.25 9.24
N TYR A 192 7.54 -9.72 10.19
CA TYR A 192 7.99 -10.65 11.23
C TYR A 192 7.44 -12.05 11.08
N LYS A 193 6.26 -12.24 10.47
CA LYS A 193 5.71 -13.58 10.20
C LYS A 193 6.19 -14.11 8.84
N LEU A 194 6.12 -13.28 7.79
CA LEU A 194 6.48 -13.68 6.44
C LEU A 194 7.99 -13.61 6.18
N LEU A 195 8.61 -12.45 6.43
CA LEU A 195 10.05 -12.25 6.18
C LEU A 195 10.95 -12.64 7.36
N GLN A 196 10.39 -12.82 8.56
CA GLN A 196 11.13 -13.18 9.78
C GLN A 196 12.31 -12.23 10.07
N LEU A 197 12.13 -10.93 9.80
CA LEU A 197 13.17 -9.93 10.04
C LEU A 197 13.43 -9.73 11.54
N ASN A 198 14.65 -9.29 11.88
CA ASN A 198 14.99 -8.98 13.26
C ASN A 198 14.54 -7.55 13.61
N MET A 199 13.54 -7.45 14.50
CA MET A 199 13.04 -6.17 15.04
C MET A 199 14.14 -5.32 15.68
N PHE A 200 15.15 -5.95 16.28
CA PHE A 200 16.27 -5.29 16.97
C PHE A 200 17.49 -5.06 16.08
N SER A 201 17.36 -5.19 14.75
CA SER A 201 18.48 -4.94 13.84
C SER A 201 19.08 -3.54 14.07
N LEU A 202 20.41 -3.46 14.09
CA LEU A 202 21.13 -2.19 14.20
C LEU A 202 20.99 -1.35 12.92
N PHE A 203 20.62 -1.96 11.80
CA PHE A 203 20.37 -1.28 10.53
C PHE A 203 18.88 -0.96 10.38
N PRO A 204 18.47 0.33 10.40
CA PRO A 204 17.05 0.70 10.32
C PRO A 204 16.34 0.17 9.07
N SER A 205 17.05 0.07 7.94
CA SER A 205 16.52 -0.48 6.69
C SER A 205 16.13 -1.97 6.79
N GLN A 206 16.66 -2.70 7.77
CA GLN A 206 16.39 -4.12 7.98
C GLN A 206 15.30 -4.39 9.04
N ARG A 207 14.73 -3.35 9.66
CA ARG A 207 13.75 -3.51 10.74
C ARG A 207 12.33 -3.78 10.27
N TYR A 208 12.01 -3.35 9.06
CA TYR A 208 10.67 -3.44 8.46
C TYR A 208 10.75 -4.01 7.06
N ALA A 209 9.69 -4.67 6.58
CA ALA A 209 9.58 -5.06 5.17
C ALA A 209 9.53 -3.83 4.23
N THR A 210 9.87 -3.97 2.95
CA THR A 210 9.63 -2.90 1.97
C THR A 210 8.15 -2.61 1.80
N MET A 211 7.83 -1.39 1.33
CA MET A 211 6.44 -1.03 0.98
C MET A 211 5.83 -2.01 -0.03
N GLY A 212 6.63 -2.57 -0.94
CA GLY A 212 6.16 -3.56 -1.92
C GLY A 212 5.70 -4.87 -1.26
N ILE A 213 6.45 -5.39 -0.29
CA ILE A 213 6.05 -6.60 0.44
C ILE A 213 4.86 -6.33 1.37
N ILE A 214 4.78 -5.14 1.99
CA ILE A 214 3.60 -4.75 2.79
C ILE A 214 2.35 -4.67 1.91
N ALA A 215 2.45 -4.06 0.73
CA ALA A 215 1.36 -3.99 -0.25
C ALA A 215 0.95 -5.36 -0.78
N LEU A 216 1.93 -6.26 -0.99
CA LEU A 216 1.67 -7.64 -1.39
C LEU A 216 0.96 -8.43 -0.29
N ASN A 217 1.36 -8.27 0.97
CA ASN A 217 0.63 -8.86 2.10
C ASN A 217 -0.82 -8.35 2.16
N LEU A 218 -1.01 -7.04 2.01
CA LEU A 218 -2.36 -6.45 1.93
C LEU A 218 -3.18 -7.04 0.77
N ALA A 219 -2.58 -7.19 -0.42
CA ALA A 219 -3.24 -7.79 -1.57
C ALA A 219 -3.68 -9.23 -1.31
N LEU A 220 -2.82 -10.04 -0.67
CA LEU A 220 -3.14 -11.43 -0.32
C LEU A 220 -4.31 -11.56 0.66
N HIS A 221 -4.54 -10.55 1.51
CA HIS A 221 -5.69 -10.52 2.43
C HIS A 221 -7.02 -10.14 1.76
N ILE A 222 -6.99 -9.36 0.69
CA ILE A 222 -8.20 -8.73 0.12
C ILE A 222 -8.56 -9.25 -1.28
N CYS A 223 -7.72 -10.10 -1.87
CA CYS A 223 -7.82 -10.55 -3.26
C CYS A 223 -7.73 -12.08 -3.36
N GLN A 224 -8.39 -12.65 -4.36
CA GLN A 224 -8.31 -14.08 -4.66
C GLN A 224 -7.12 -14.41 -5.56
N GLU A 225 -6.75 -13.48 -6.43
CA GLU A 225 -5.60 -13.60 -7.33
C GLU A 225 -4.74 -12.36 -7.18
N VAL A 226 -3.44 -12.55 -7.05
CA VAL A 226 -2.48 -11.46 -6.88
C VAL A 226 -1.37 -11.59 -7.91
N ASN A 227 -1.31 -10.59 -8.78
CA ASN A 227 -0.25 -10.41 -9.75
C ASN A 227 0.70 -9.31 -9.26
N ILE A 228 1.94 -9.34 -9.75
CA ILE A 228 2.95 -8.32 -9.47
C ILE A 228 3.61 -7.87 -10.77
N ALA A 229 4.08 -6.63 -10.79
CA ALA A 229 4.94 -6.13 -11.86
C ALA A 229 5.91 -5.09 -11.29
N GLY A 230 7.11 -4.95 -11.87
CA GLY A 230 8.09 -3.96 -11.41
C GLY A 230 8.71 -4.28 -10.04
N PHE A 231 8.76 -5.56 -9.66
CA PHE A 231 9.50 -6.02 -8.48
C PHE A 231 10.93 -6.41 -8.86
N GLY A 232 11.80 -6.43 -7.85
CA GLY A 232 13.22 -6.75 -7.99
C GLY A 232 14.09 -5.54 -8.35
N TYR A 233 15.39 -5.78 -8.38
CA TYR A 233 16.43 -4.80 -8.70
C TYR A 233 17.27 -5.32 -9.87
N PRO A 234 17.91 -4.43 -10.65
CA PRO A 234 18.96 -4.84 -11.57
C PRO A 234 20.03 -5.67 -10.85
N GLY A 235 20.66 -6.62 -11.55
CA GLY A 235 21.68 -7.50 -10.98
C GLY A 235 22.85 -6.72 -10.36
N ASN A 236 23.60 -7.36 -9.46
CA ASN A 236 24.74 -6.72 -8.77
C ASN A 236 25.87 -6.24 -9.70
N HIS A 237 25.89 -6.71 -10.94
CA HIS A 237 26.83 -6.28 -11.98
C HIS A 237 26.25 -5.26 -12.96
N ASP A 238 24.94 -4.96 -12.86
CA ASP A 238 24.30 -3.93 -13.65
C ASP A 238 24.26 -2.62 -12.85
N ASN A 239 25.23 -1.75 -13.17
CA ASN A 239 25.33 -0.39 -12.64
C ASN A 239 24.74 0.65 -13.61
N THR A 240 24.20 0.20 -14.75
CA THR A 240 23.71 1.06 -15.83
C THR A 240 22.20 1.27 -15.74
N ALA A 241 21.46 0.22 -15.37
CA ALA A 241 20.04 0.32 -15.13
C ALA A 241 19.77 1.09 -13.81
N PRO A 242 18.91 2.12 -13.84
CA PRO A 242 18.39 2.72 -12.63
C PRO A 242 17.68 1.70 -11.74
N ILE A 243 17.51 2.01 -10.46
CA ILE A 243 16.72 1.16 -9.57
C ILE A 243 15.22 1.30 -9.85
N HIS A 244 14.79 2.54 -10.11
CA HIS A 244 13.38 2.83 -10.34
C HIS A 244 13.10 3.09 -11.81
N TYR A 245 11.88 2.83 -12.25
CA TYR A 245 11.48 3.12 -13.64
C TYR A 245 11.43 4.63 -13.95
N TYR A 246 11.48 5.49 -12.92
CA TYR A 246 11.27 6.94 -13.03
C TYR A 246 12.41 7.82 -12.47
N ASN A 247 13.43 7.24 -11.84
CA ASN A 247 14.55 8.00 -11.30
C ASN A 247 15.84 7.18 -11.28
N THR A 248 16.97 7.84 -11.06
CA THR A 248 18.32 7.25 -11.03
C THR A 248 18.77 6.77 -9.64
N GLY A 249 17.83 6.44 -8.75
CA GLY A 249 18.14 6.01 -7.37
C GLY A 249 19.08 4.80 -7.31
N ARG A 250 19.86 4.69 -6.22
CA ARG A 250 20.91 3.66 -6.04
C ARG A 250 20.78 2.79 -4.78
N SER A 251 19.75 3.00 -3.94
CA SER A 251 19.54 2.19 -2.73
C SER A 251 18.80 0.88 -3.02
N ARG A 252 19.45 -0.26 -2.75
CA ARG A 252 18.90 -1.61 -2.96
C ARG A 252 18.53 -2.24 -1.61
N LYS A 253 17.47 -3.04 -1.59
CA LYS A 253 17.14 -3.88 -0.45
C LYS A 253 16.78 -5.29 -0.90
N GLU A 254 17.46 -6.28 -0.35
CA GLU A 254 17.28 -7.68 -0.76
C GLU A 254 16.14 -8.33 0.03
N GLU A 255 14.95 -8.38 -0.57
CA GLU A 255 13.80 -9.17 -0.11
C GLU A 255 13.38 -10.23 -1.16
N GLY A 256 14.19 -10.40 -2.20
CA GLY A 256 13.87 -11.21 -3.39
C GLY A 256 13.67 -12.70 -3.12
N ASN A 257 14.37 -13.28 -2.14
CA ASN A 257 14.29 -14.71 -1.85
C ASN A 257 12.90 -15.17 -1.41
N TRP A 258 12.17 -14.34 -0.65
CA TRP A 258 10.79 -14.67 -0.27
C TRP A 258 9.84 -14.53 -1.47
N LEU A 259 10.01 -13.48 -2.26
CA LEU A 259 9.19 -13.23 -3.45
C LEU A 259 9.28 -14.38 -4.47
N LEU A 260 10.51 -14.84 -4.74
CA LEU A 260 10.75 -15.97 -5.65
C LEU A 260 10.02 -17.24 -5.19
N LYS A 261 10.07 -17.57 -3.90
CA LYS A 261 9.35 -18.72 -3.34
C LYS A 261 7.82 -18.62 -3.54
N MET A 262 7.26 -17.42 -3.45
CA MET A 262 5.82 -17.21 -3.64
C MET A 262 5.41 -17.37 -5.11
N ILE A 263 6.26 -16.92 -6.03
CA ILE A 263 6.08 -17.11 -7.48
C ILE A 263 6.18 -18.60 -7.84
N GLU A 264 7.23 -19.29 -7.38
CA GLU A 264 7.45 -20.72 -7.66
C GLU A 264 6.32 -21.61 -7.15
N ARG A 265 5.68 -21.23 -6.03
CA ARG A 265 4.53 -21.93 -5.46
C ARG A 265 3.20 -21.56 -6.10
N GLY A 266 3.18 -20.63 -7.05
CA GLY A 266 1.97 -20.16 -7.72
C GLY A 266 1.03 -19.37 -6.82
N VAL A 267 1.50 -18.84 -5.69
CA VAL A 267 0.68 -17.99 -4.81
C VAL A 267 0.50 -16.61 -5.41
N ILE A 268 1.51 -16.14 -6.13
CA ILE A 268 1.50 -14.87 -6.88
C ILE A 268 2.06 -15.09 -8.28
N ALA A 269 1.64 -14.28 -9.24
CA ALA A 269 2.16 -14.32 -10.60
C ALA A 269 2.89 -13.01 -10.95
N ASP A 270 4.11 -13.12 -11.48
CA ASP A 270 4.87 -11.98 -11.99
C ASP A 270 4.61 -11.80 -13.48
N LEU A 271 4.13 -10.62 -13.88
CA LEU A 271 3.89 -10.29 -15.29
C LEU A 271 5.17 -10.42 -16.11
N ALA A 272 6.35 -10.16 -15.54
CA ALA A 272 7.62 -10.29 -16.25
C ALA A 272 8.09 -11.75 -16.40
N SER A 273 7.45 -12.70 -15.74
CA SER A 273 7.88 -14.11 -15.79
C SER A 273 7.60 -14.73 -17.18
N PRO A 274 8.53 -15.54 -17.72
CA PRO A 274 8.32 -16.23 -19.00
C PRO A 274 7.06 -17.11 -19.00
N ALA A 275 6.74 -17.73 -17.87
CA ALA A 275 5.56 -18.57 -17.69
C ALA A 275 4.26 -17.77 -17.89
N PHE A 276 4.17 -16.60 -17.26
CA PHE A 276 3.01 -15.72 -17.41
C PHE A 276 2.87 -15.21 -18.85
N GLN A 277 3.97 -14.77 -19.47
CA GLN A 277 4.02 -14.27 -20.84
C GLN A 277 3.72 -15.35 -21.90
N ALA A 278 3.95 -16.62 -21.60
CA ALA A 278 3.58 -17.72 -22.48
C ALA A 278 2.07 -18.04 -22.44
N GLN A 279 1.43 -17.86 -21.29
CA GLN A 279 0.00 -18.13 -21.09
C GLN A 279 -0.92 -17.01 -21.60
N ASN A 280 -0.40 -15.79 -21.73
CA ASN A 280 -1.18 -14.58 -22.04
C ASN A 280 -0.76 -13.92 -23.37
N ARG A 281 -0.20 -14.72 -24.30
CA ARG A 281 0.21 -14.29 -25.63
C ARG A 281 -0.90 -14.41 -26.67
#